data_AF-A0A929XBU8-F1
#
_entry.id   AF-A0A929XBU8-F1
#
_cell.length_a   1.000
_cell.length_b   1.000
_cell.length_c   1.000
_cell.angle_alpha   90.00
_cell.angle_beta   90.00
_cell.angle_gamma   90.00
#
_symmetry.space_group_name_H-M   'P 1'
#
loop_
_entity.id
_entity.type
_entity.pdbx_description
1 polymer ?
#
loop_
_entity_poly.entity_id
_entity_poly.type
_entity_poly.pdbx_seq_one_letter_code
_entity_poly.pdbx_strand_id
1 'polypeptide(L)'
;ANVVTVGTFTIPLMKKAGLTATKAGAIEVAAGVNGQLMPPIMGAAAFIIAEFLGMSYTNVMVAAVIPAFVCYAGLFFIVHLESCKLGLKGNGDCSKVSKLRIIFSGIHYIIPILVLLFTLLILKESAISAAFNSICVLFLIMIIQEPAKKTIFGEKVGKSDFIVGFVDIFWAMVGAAKNMVTVAVATALAGIIIGSISLTGLGQVLSELVEAVAGNSIVLILLMTAIMSLILGMGLPTTANYIVVSSLIAPVILILAGKNGFLIPAIAVHLFVFYFGILADDTPPVGIAAYAAAGIAKANPVTVGLQGFVYDLRTAVLPFAFFFNNKLLLIQSIGDPMDSKSIVWISDPLQIVLIFATAIVGMFAFSSSLQGWFVTKCNPVERLLLLLVTPLMLVPNICAKFIEFIP
;
A
#
# COMPACT_ATOMS: atom_id res chain seq x y z
N ALA A 1 -6.63 -10.13 5.50
CA ALA A 1 -5.75 -11.32 5.51
C ALA A 1 -4.41 -11.02 6.17
N ASN A 2 -3.60 -10.10 5.63
CA ASN A 2 -2.26 -9.74 6.12
C ASN A 2 -2.20 -9.54 7.65
N VAL A 3 -3.08 -8.70 8.19
CA VAL A 3 -3.15 -8.40 9.63
C VAL A 3 -3.41 -9.64 10.50
N VAL A 4 -4.17 -10.62 10.00
CA VAL A 4 -4.47 -11.84 10.76
C VAL A 4 -3.31 -12.83 10.66
N THR A 5 -2.76 -13.01 9.47
CA THR A 5 -1.70 -14.02 9.25
C THR A 5 -0.40 -13.58 9.88
N VAL A 6 0.06 -12.35 9.60
CA VAL A 6 1.32 -11.81 10.12
C VAL A 6 1.17 -11.38 11.57
N GLY A 7 0.04 -10.75 11.93
CA GLY A 7 -0.26 -10.28 13.28
C GLY A 7 -0.20 -11.34 14.36
N THR A 8 -0.55 -12.60 14.06
CA THR A 8 -0.44 -13.70 15.03
C THR A 8 0.98 -13.93 15.53
N PHE A 9 2.00 -13.55 14.75
CA PHE A 9 3.40 -13.65 15.12
C PHE A 9 3.96 -12.29 15.56
N THR A 10 3.69 -11.22 14.82
CA THR A 10 4.30 -9.90 15.05
C THR A 10 3.73 -9.18 16.28
N ILE A 11 2.42 -9.24 16.54
CA ILE A 11 1.80 -8.57 17.69
C ILE A 11 2.37 -9.12 19.02
N PRO A 12 2.44 -10.46 19.26
CA PRO A 12 3.07 -10.98 20.46
C PRO A 12 4.55 -10.60 20.59
N LEU A 13 5.30 -10.57 19.48
CA LEU A 13 6.72 -10.18 19.49
C LEU A 13 6.90 -8.70 19.85
N MET A 14 6.10 -7.81 19.27
CA MET A 14 6.08 -6.38 19.61
C MET A 14 5.74 -6.15 21.09
N LYS A 15 4.77 -6.90 21.62
CA LYS A 15 4.42 -6.86 23.04
C LYS A 15 5.56 -7.34 23.93
N LYS A 16 6.24 -8.44 23.56
CA LYS A 16 7.42 -8.93 24.28
C LYS A 16 8.59 -7.93 24.26
N ALA A 17 8.71 -7.15 23.19
CA ALA A 17 9.69 -6.07 23.07
C ALA A 17 9.33 -4.83 23.91
N GLY A 18 8.12 -4.76 24.49
CA GLY A 18 7.70 -3.68 25.39
C GLY A 18 6.66 -2.72 24.83
N LEU A 19 6.14 -2.95 23.61
CA LEU A 19 5.04 -2.15 23.07
C LEU A 19 3.71 -2.51 23.76
N THR A 20 2.84 -1.51 23.95
CA THR A 20 1.49 -1.74 24.48
C THR A 20 0.66 -2.55 23.49
N ALA A 21 -0.36 -3.27 23.98
CA ALA A 21 -1.24 -4.07 23.14
C ALA A 21 -1.89 -3.22 22.03
N THR A 22 -2.35 -2.00 22.36
CA THR A 22 -2.95 -1.08 21.39
C THR A 22 -1.95 -0.65 20.31
N LYS A 23 -0.71 -0.28 20.68
CA LYS A 23 0.31 0.14 19.72
C LYS A 23 0.77 -1.02 18.84
N ALA A 24 0.97 -2.20 19.41
CA ALA A 24 1.33 -3.39 18.64
C ALA A 24 0.24 -3.76 17.63
N GLY A 25 -1.03 -3.72 18.03
CA GLY A 25 -2.16 -3.90 17.12
C GLY A 25 -2.19 -2.83 16.03
N ALA A 26 -2.06 -1.55 16.38
CA ALA A 26 -2.10 -0.44 15.44
C ALA A 26 -0.96 -0.48 14.40
N ILE A 27 0.27 -0.83 14.83
CA ILE A 27 1.41 -1.00 13.93
C ILE A 27 1.14 -2.12 12.94
N GLU A 28 0.57 -3.24 13.40
CA GLU A 28 0.24 -4.37 12.53
C GLU A 28 -0.87 -4.02 11.54
N VAL A 29 -1.89 -3.27 11.96
CA VAL A 29 -2.95 -2.79 11.05
C VAL A 29 -2.33 -1.93 9.96
N ALA A 30 -1.56 -0.91 10.35
CA ALA A 30 -0.87 -0.03 9.42
C ALA A 30 0.05 -0.80 8.48
N ALA A 31 0.84 -1.75 8.98
CA ALA A 31 1.74 -2.56 8.15
C ALA A 31 0.97 -3.47 7.18
N GLY A 32 -0.09 -4.12 7.67
CA GLY A 32 -0.84 -5.13 6.93
C GLY A 32 -1.73 -4.54 5.84
N VAL A 33 -2.35 -3.40 6.12
CA VAL A 33 -3.18 -2.63 5.17
C VAL A 33 -2.33 -2.07 4.03
N ASN A 34 -1.20 -1.45 4.35
CA ASN A 34 -0.24 -0.91 3.37
C ASN A 34 0.45 -2.00 2.52
N GLY A 35 0.39 -3.27 2.92
CA GLY A 35 0.95 -4.39 2.14
C GLY A 35 0.36 -4.53 0.75
N GLN A 36 -0.83 -3.98 0.54
CA GLN A 36 -1.52 -3.96 -0.76
C GLN A 36 -0.94 -2.91 -1.71
N LEU A 37 -0.15 -1.96 -1.21
CA LEU A 37 0.51 -0.93 -2.02
C LEU A 37 1.84 -1.42 -2.60
N MET A 38 2.43 -2.48 -2.03
CA MET A 38 3.81 -2.90 -2.31
C MET A 38 3.94 -3.73 -3.60
N PRO A 39 4.72 -3.26 -4.59
CA PRO A 39 5.14 -4.08 -5.73
C PRO A 39 6.01 -5.28 -5.30
N PRO A 40 5.99 -6.42 -6.02
CA PRO A 40 5.30 -6.66 -7.30
C PRO A 40 3.92 -7.30 -7.17
N ILE A 41 3.43 -7.55 -5.95
CA ILE A 41 2.21 -8.34 -5.73
C ILE A 41 0.97 -7.44 -5.68
N MET A 42 1.06 -6.25 -5.08
CA MET A 42 0.07 -5.13 -5.07
C MET A 42 -1.43 -5.46 -4.90
N GLY A 43 -1.77 -6.66 -4.43
CA GLY A 43 -3.15 -7.12 -4.34
C GLY A 43 -3.86 -7.27 -5.71
N ALA A 44 -5.06 -7.85 -5.70
CA ALA A 44 -5.84 -8.04 -6.93
C ALA A 44 -6.30 -6.71 -7.56
N ALA A 45 -6.48 -5.66 -6.76
CA ALA A 45 -6.93 -4.35 -7.22
C ALA A 45 -5.96 -3.69 -8.22
N ALA A 46 -4.65 -3.93 -8.11
CA ALA A 46 -3.68 -3.36 -9.04
C ALA A 46 -3.80 -3.93 -10.46
N PHE A 47 -4.27 -5.18 -10.61
CA PHE A 47 -4.62 -5.73 -11.92
C PHE A 47 -5.84 -5.02 -12.53
N ILE A 48 -6.83 -4.70 -11.69
CA ILE A 48 -8.01 -3.96 -12.11
C ILE A 48 -7.65 -2.52 -12.49
N ILE A 49 -6.71 -1.87 -11.78
CA ILE A 49 -6.15 -0.58 -12.20
C ILE A 49 -5.56 -0.69 -13.61
N ALA A 50 -4.73 -1.70 -13.86
CA ALA A 50 -4.11 -1.91 -15.17
C ALA A 50 -5.16 -2.13 -16.28
N GLU A 51 -6.20 -2.92 -15.99
CA GLU A 51 -7.31 -3.19 -16.91
C GLU A 51 -8.15 -1.94 -17.20
N PHE A 52 -8.55 -1.20 -16.16
CA PHE A 52 -9.36 0.02 -16.30
C PHE A 52 -8.63 1.11 -17.10
N LEU A 53 -7.32 1.23 -16.92
CA LEU A 53 -6.49 2.20 -17.62
C LEU A 53 -5.96 1.71 -18.97
N GLY A 54 -6.23 0.45 -19.34
CA GLY A 54 -5.71 -0.15 -20.57
C GLY A 54 -4.18 -0.14 -20.65
N MET A 55 -3.48 -0.23 -19.51
CA MET A 55 -2.02 -0.14 -19.43
C MET A 55 -1.39 -1.43 -18.91
N SER A 56 -0.10 -1.63 -19.15
CA SER A 56 0.59 -2.81 -18.62
C SER A 56 0.67 -2.76 -17.08
N TYR A 57 0.55 -3.92 -16.44
CA TYR A 57 0.70 -4.03 -14.98
C TYR A 57 2.09 -3.54 -14.51
N THR A 58 3.13 -3.75 -15.33
CA THR A 58 4.47 -3.21 -15.10
C THR A 58 4.46 -1.69 -14.90
N ASN A 59 3.69 -0.96 -15.69
CA ASN A 59 3.60 0.50 -15.55
C ASN A 59 2.91 0.89 -14.23
N VAL A 60 1.88 0.14 -13.81
CA VAL A 60 1.24 0.34 -12.50
C VAL A 60 2.24 0.11 -11.36
N MET A 61 3.03 -0.95 -11.45
CA MET A 61 4.09 -1.24 -10.48
C MET A 61 5.15 -0.14 -10.41
N VAL A 62 5.64 0.33 -11.55
CA VAL A 62 6.64 1.40 -11.62
C VAL A 62 6.11 2.68 -10.99
N ALA A 63 4.85 3.04 -11.26
CA ALA A 63 4.25 4.22 -10.64
C ALA A 63 4.11 4.10 -9.11
N ALA A 64 3.83 2.90 -8.61
CA ALA A 64 3.60 2.68 -7.18
C ALA A 64 4.88 2.43 -6.36
N VAL A 65 6.02 2.15 -6.99
CA VAL A 65 7.22 1.71 -6.27
C VAL A 65 7.73 2.75 -5.27
N ILE A 66 7.98 3.99 -5.70
CA ILE A 66 8.47 5.05 -4.81
C ILE A 66 7.45 5.32 -3.69
N PRO A 67 6.16 5.58 -3.97
CA PRO A 67 5.17 5.80 -2.93
C PRO A 67 5.08 4.65 -1.92
N ALA A 68 5.12 3.39 -2.38
CA ALA A 68 5.05 2.23 -1.49
C ALA A 68 6.26 2.15 -0.55
N PHE A 69 7.47 2.30 -1.07
CA PHE A 69 8.68 2.29 -0.22
C PHE A 69 8.71 3.47 0.76
N VAL A 70 8.31 4.67 0.31
CA VAL A 70 8.23 5.85 1.18
C VAL A 70 7.18 5.66 2.28
N CYS A 71 6.02 5.07 1.96
CA CYS A 71 4.98 4.73 2.92
C CYS A 71 5.50 3.79 4.02
N TYR A 72 6.23 2.73 3.63
CA TYR A 72 6.84 1.79 4.57
C TYR A 72 7.99 2.40 5.37
N ALA A 73 8.82 3.25 4.75
CA ALA A 73 9.86 4.00 5.45
C ALA A 73 9.23 4.91 6.52
N GLY A 74 8.13 5.59 6.21
CA GLY A 74 7.38 6.37 7.19
C GLY A 74 6.84 5.52 8.34
N LEU A 75 6.35 4.30 8.08
CA LEU A 75 5.92 3.38 9.14
C LEU A 75 7.09 3.01 10.04
N PHE A 76 8.20 2.65 9.41
CA PHE A 76 9.43 2.31 10.11
C PHE A 76 9.88 3.47 11.01
N PHE A 77 9.85 4.70 10.51
CA PHE A 77 10.18 5.89 11.32
C PHE A 77 9.22 6.07 12.48
N ILE A 78 7.91 5.92 12.28
CA ILE A 78 6.93 5.99 13.38
C ILE A 78 7.24 4.94 14.45
N VAL A 79 7.44 3.68 14.06
CA VAL A 79 7.73 2.57 14.99
C VAL A 79 9.04 2.82 15.73
N HIS A 80 10.06 3.32 15.03
CA HIS A 80 11.35 3.66 15.61
C HIS A 80 11.21 4.78 16.65
N LEU A 81 10.58 5.89 16.29
CA LEU A 81 10.34 7.03 17.18
C LEU A 81 9.51 6.60 18.40
N GLU A 82 8.51 5.75 18.21
CA GLU A 82 7.68 5.23 19.30
C GLU A 82 8.49 4.34 20.26
N SER A 83 9.41 3.54 19.72
CA SER A 83 10.34 2.75 20.51
C SER A 83 11.32 3.62 21.30
N CYS A 84 11.79 4.72 20.70
CA CYS A 84 12.65 5.71 21.37
C CYS A 84 11.93 6.41 22.52
N LYS A 85 10.67 6.85 22.32
CA LYS A 85 9.84 7.45 23.38
C LYS A 85 9.66 6.54 24.59
N LEU A 86 9.52 5.23 24.32
CA LEU A 86 9.36 4.21 25.34
C LEU A 86 10.70 3.77 25.95
N GLY A 87 11.84 4.27 25.45
CA GLY A 87 13.17 3.90 25.92
C GLY A 87 13.50 2.42 25.69
N LEU A 88 12.88 1.76 24.71
CA LEU A 88 13.08 0.35 24.44
C LEU A 88 14.52 0.13 23.95
N LYS A 89 15.25 -0.77 24.64
CA LYS A 89 16.60 -1.18 24.27
C LYS A 89 16.55 -2.55 23.60
N GLY A 90 17.40 -2.76 22.60
CA GLY A 90 17.53 -4.06 21.95
C GLY A 90 18.00 -5.11 22.95
N ASN A 91 17.38 -6.29 22.94
CA ASN A 91 17.85 -7.42 23.72
C ASN A 91 19.21 -7.89 23.19
N GLY A 92 20.23 -7.91 24.04
CA GLY A 92 21.61 -8.33 23.70
C GLY A 92 21.77 -9.81 23.32
N ASP A 93 20.69 -10.60 23.31
CA ASP A 93 20.71 -12.05 23.07
C ASP A 93 20.59 -12.43 21.57
N CYS A 94 20.58 -11.44 20.67
CA CYS A 94 20.60 -11.67 19.21
C CYS A 94 21.91 -12.30 18.68
N SER A 95 22.91 -12.53 19.53
CA SER A 95 24.19 -13.15 19.19
C SER A 95 24.14 -14.68 19.10
N LYS A 96 23.13 -15.34 19.68
CA LYS A 96 23.06 -16.82 19.74
C LYS A 96 22.52 -17.49 18.47
N VAL A 97 21.92 -16.75 17.55
CA VAL A 97 21.33 -17.33 16.33
C VAL A 97 22.05 -16.78 15.10
N SER A 98 22.64 -17.66 14.29
CA SER A 98 23.29 -17.25 13.04
C SER A 98 22.24 -16.68 12.08
N LYS A 99 22.20 -15.34 11.98
CA LYS A 99 21.30 -14.60 11.08
C LYS A 99 21.41 -15.10 9.64
N LEU A 100 22.64 -15.40 9.19
CA LEU A 100 22.93 -15.93 7.86
C LEU A 100 22.28 -17.31 7.65
N ARG A 101 22.36 -18.23 8.61
CA ARG A 101 21.74 -19.55 8.49
C ARG A 101 20.21 -19.47 8.33
N ILE A 102 19.56 -18.55 9.05
CA ILE A 102 18.11 -18.32 8.91
C ILE A 102 17.78 -17.78 7.51
N ILE A 103 18.53 -16.79 7.04
CA ILE A 103 18.33 -16.19 5.71
C ILE A 103 18.46 -17.26 4.62
N PHE A 104 19.54 -18.06 4.65
CA PHE A 104 19.75 -19.13 3.67
C PHE A 104 18.69 -20.24 3.78
N SER A 105 18.18 -20.52 4.98
CA SER A 105 17.08 -21.48 5.15
C SER A 105 15.78 -21.02 4.49
N GLY A 106 15.54 -19.71 4.34
CA GLY A 106 14.32 -19.16 3.76
C GLY A 106 14.46 -18.67 2.31
N ILE A 107 15.67 -18.70 1.74
CA ILE A 107 15.96 -18.10 0.43
C ILE A 107 15.13 -18.71 -0.71
N HIS A 108 14.69 -19.97 -0.56
CA HIS A 108 13.86 -20.63 -1.55
C HIS A 108 12.49 -19.96 -1.74
N TYR A 109 11.95 -19.24 -0.76
CA TYR A 109 10.71 -18.46 -0.91
C TYR A 109 10.88 -17.20 -1.76
N ILE A 110 12.12 -16.75 -2.01
CA ILE A 110 12.40 -15.64 -2.93
C ILE A 110 12.32 -16.10 -4.39
N ILE A 111 12.55 -17.39 -4.67
CA ILE A 111 12.59 -17.93 -6.04
C ILE A 111 11.27 -17.67 -6.81
N PRO A 112 10.06 -17.95 -6.27
CA PRO A 112 8.81 -17.62 -6.96
C PRO A 112 8.68 -16.13 -7.28
N ILE A 113 9.10 -15.26 -6.35
CA ILE A 113 9.06 -13.80 -6.54
C ILE A 113 9.99 -13.39 -7.68
N LEU A 114 11.19 -13.96 -7.76
CA LEU A 114 12.13 -13.70 -8.86
C LEU A 114 11.57 -14.20 -10.20
N VAL A 115 10.92 -15.36 -10.23
CA VAL A 115 10.26 -15.89 -11.44
C VAL A 115 9.12 -14.99 -11.87
N LEU A 116 8.31 -14.51 -10.92
CA LEU A 116 7.24 -13.53 -11.18
C LEU A 116 7.83 -12.25 -11.78
N LEU A 117 8.87 -11.69 -11.16
CA LEU A 117 9.52 -10.48 -11.65
C LEU A 117 10.17 -10.68 -13.02
N PHE A 118 10.80 -11.83 -13.25
CA PHE A 118 11.46 -12.17 -14.51
C PHE A 118 10.45 -12.29 -15.65
N THR A 119 9.38 -13.09 -15.46
CA THR A 119 8.33 -13.30 -16.47
C THR A 119 7.58 -12.00 -16.76
N LEU A 120 7.32 -11.19 -15.73
CA LEU A 120 6.59 -9.94 -15.88
C LEU A 120 7.42 -8.80 -16.49
N LEU A 121 8.65 -8.58 -16.00
CA LEU A 121 9.45 -7.41 -16.38
C LEU A 121 10.32 -7.66 -17.61
N ILE A 122 10.88 -8.88 -17.71
CA ILE A 122 11.86 -9.22 -18.76
C ILE A 122 11.15 -9.89 -19.93
N LEU A 123 10.38 -10.96 -19.68
CA LEU A 123 9.63 -11.63 -20.75
C LEU A 123 8.40 -10.83 -21.20
N LYS A 124 7.97 -9.84 -20.40
CA LYS A 124 6.80 -8.99 -20.67
C LYS A 124 5.52 -9.81 -20.92
N GLU A 125 5.39 -10.94 -20.24
CA GLU A 125 4.18 -11.74 -20.28
C GLU A 125 3.02 -10.99 -19.60
N SER A 126 1.79 -11.46 -19.86
CA SER A 126 0.63 -10.95 -19.11
C SER A 126 0.82 -11.22 -17.62
N ALA A 127 0.31 -10.32 -16.78
CA ALA A 127 0.48 -10.44 -15.34
C ALA A 127 -0.19 -11.71 -14.76
N ILE A 128 -1.24 -12.21 -15.43
CA ILE A 128 -1.88 -13.50 -15.12
C ILE A 128 -0.92 -14.67 -15.40
N SER A 129 -0.23 -14.65 -16.55
CA SER A 129 0.77 -15.68 -16.90
C SER A 129 1.94 -15.67 -15.92
N ALA A 130 2.46 -14.49 -15.59
CA ALA A 130 3.55 -14.34 -14.62
C ALA A 130 3.17 -14.90 -13.24
N ALA A 131 1.96 -14.61 -12.76
CA ALA A 131 1.44 -15.14 -11.51
C ALA A 131 1.28 -16.68 -11.57
N PHE A 132 0.73 -17.21 -12.67
CA PHE A 132 0.57 -18.65 -12.87
C PHE A 132 1.93 -19.39 -12.84
N ASN A 133 2.91 -18.89 -13.59
CA ASN A 133 4.27 -19.45 -13.62
C ASN A 133 4.92 -19.43 -12.23
N SER A 134 4.75 -18.33 -11.48
CA SER A 134 5.21 -18.23 -10.09
C SER A 134 4.54 -19.24 -9.16
N ILE A 135 3.24 -19.50 -9.33
CA ILE A 135 2.49 -20.49 -8.53
C ILE A 135 2.98 -21.91 -8.85
N CYS A 136 3.20 -22.23 -10.13
CA CYS A 136 3.76 -23.53 -10.52
C CYS A 136 5.14 -23.77 -9.87
N VAL A 137 6.01 -22.76 -9.86
CA VAL A 137 7.32 -22.85 -9.17
C VAL A 137 7.14 -23.01 -7.66
N LEU A 138 6.18 -22.32 -7.05
CA LEU A 138 5.87 -22.50 -5.63
C LEU A 138 5.39 -23.93 -5.31
N PHE A 139 4.56 -24.53 -6.17
CA PHE A 139 4.15 -25.94 -6.03
C PHE A 139 5.34 -26.89 -6.11
N LEU A 140 6.27 -26.67 -7.04
CA LEU A 140 7.49 -27.47 -7.11
C LEU A 140 8.32 -27.35 -5.82
N ILE A 141 8.45 -26.14 -5.27
CA ILE A 141 9.14 -25.90 -4.00
C ILE A 141 8.45 -26.62 -2.85
N MET A 142 7.11 -26.57 -2.76
CA MET A 142 6.36 -27.25 -1.70
C MET A 142 6.52 -28.78 -1.72
N ILE A 143 6.67 -29.38 -2.91
CA ILE A 143 6.95 -30.82 -3.05
C ILE A 143 8.37 -31.16 -2.59
N ILE A 144 9.35 -30.27 -2.84
CA ILE A 144 10.77 -30.52 -2.60
C ILE A 144 11.21 -30.10 -1.18
N GLN A 145 10.52 -29.15 -0.53
CA GLN A 145 10.97 -28.51 0.71
C GLN A 145 11.18 -29.50 1.87
N GLU A 146 10.24 -30.42 2.10
CA GLU A 146 10.30 -31.38 3.21
C GLU A 146 11.39 -32.44 2.98
N PRO A 147 11.47 -33.09 1.79
CA PRO A 147 12.59 -33.96 1.45
C PRO A 147 13.96 -33.28 1.54
N ALA A 148 14.08 -32.05 1.03
CA ALA A 148 15.34 -31.30 1.04
C ALA A 148 15.78 -30.97 2.48
N LYS A 149 14.85 -30.53 3.32
CA LYS A 149 15.11 -30.23 4.73
C LYS A 149 15.61 -31.47 5.47
N LYS A 150 14.93 -32.62 5.34
CA LYS A 150 15.36 -33.87 5.99
C LYS A 150 16.72 -34.36 5.52
N THR A 151 17.01 -34.23 4.22
CA THR A 151 18.34 -34.55 3.66
C THR A 151 19.43 -33.67 4.27
N ILE A 152 19.17 -32.36 4.45
CA ILE A 152 20.11 -31.41 5.05
C ILE A 152 20.34 -31.70 6.54
N PHE A 153 19.32 -32.15 7.27
CA PHE A 153 19.43 -32.54 8.69
C PHE A 153 19.92 -33.98 8.91
N GLY A 154 20.21 -34.73 7.84
CA GLY A 154 20.74 -36.10 7.92
C GLY A 154 19.69 -37.16 8.27
N GLU A 155 18.40 -36.85 8.12
CA GLU A 155 17.29 -37.80 8.33
C GLU A 155 17.01 -38.62 7.06
N LYS A 156 16.49 -39.85 7.23
CA LYS A 156 16.09 -40.69 6.09
C LYS A 156 14.85 -40.10 5.41
N VAL A 157 14.97 -39.77 4.13
CA VAL A 157 13.85 -39.32 3.29
C VAL A 157 12.93 -40.49 2.99
N GLY A 158 11.64 -40.35 3.33
CA GLY A 158 10.60 -41.31 3.03
C GLY A 158 9.68 -40.85 1.90
N LYS A 159 8.96 -41.79 1.26
CA LYS A 159 7.89 -41.45 0.31
C LYS A 159 6.77 -40.61 0.94
N SER A 160 6.59 -40.72 2.26
CA SER A 160 5.67 -39.89 3.04
C SER A 160 5.95 -38.40 2.93
N ASP A 161 7.22 -38.01 2.77
CA ASP A 161 7.62 -36.60 2.81
C ASP A 161 7.23 -35.85 1.54
N PHE A 162 7.22 -36.54 0.39
CA PHE A 162 6.66 -36.00 -0.85
C PHE A 162 5.15 -35.88 -0.79
N ILE A 163 4.47 -36.84 -0.16
CA ILE A 163 3.00 -36.84 -0.01
C ILE A 163 2.54 -35.63 0.81
N VAL A 164 3.29 -35.24 1.84
CA VAL A 164 3.01 -34.02 2.62
C VAL A 164 2.94 -32.79 1.71
N GLY A 165 3.91 -32.62 0.81
CA GLY A 165 3.89 -31.50 -0.15
C GLY A 165 2.66 -31.48 -1.05
N PHE A 166 2.22 -32.64 -1.56
CA PHE A 166 0.99 -32.73 -2.35
C PHE A 166 -0.28 -32.45 -1.54
N VAL A 167 -0.32 -32.92 -0.29
CA VAL A 167 -1.44 -32.65 0.64
C VAL A 167 -1.52 -31.15 0.95
N ASP A 168 -0.39 -30.50 1.20
CA ASP A 168 -0.34 -29.07 1.45
C ASP A 168 -0.79 -28.25 0.24
N ILE A 169 -0.38 -28.65 -0.98
CA ILE A 169 -0.86 -28.03 -2.23
C ILE A 169 -2.38 -28.19 -2.35
N PHE A 170 -2.92 -29.39 -2.08
CA PHE A 170 -4.36 -29.62 -2.14
C PHE A 170 -5.13 -28.71 -1.17
N TRP A 171 -4.69 -28.63 0.09
CA TRP A 171 -5.31 -27.74 1.06
C TRP A 171 -5.14 -26.25 0.71
N ALA A 172 -4.00 -25.87 0.13
CA ALA A 172 -3.78 -24.52 -0.37
C ALA A 172 -4.74 -24.17 -1.52
N MET A 173 -4.97 -25.09 -2.46
CA MET A 173 -5.94 -24.94 -3.54
C MET A 173 -7.37 -24.84 -3.02
N VAL A 174 -7.74 -25.66 -2.03
CA VAL A 174 -9.06 -25.57 -1.37
C VAL A 174 -9.22 -24.21 -0.68
N GLY A 175 -8.20 -23.73 0.02
CA GLY A 175 -8.18 -22.41 0.64
C GLY A 175 -8.32 -21.28 -0.41
N ALA A 176 -7.60 -21.37 -1.52
CA ALA A 176 -7.67 -20.43 -2.62
C ALA A 176 -9.08 -20.40 -3.26
N ALA A 177 -9.68 -21.57 -3.50
CA ALA A 177 -11.04 -21.67 -4.05
C ALA A 177 -12.08 -21.03 -3.12
N LYS A 178 -11.99 -21.25 -1.80
CA LYS A 178 -12.87 -20.61 -0.81
C LYS A 178 -12.72 -19.10 -0.79
N ASN A 179 -11.48 -18.60 -0.80
CA ASN A 179 -11.21 -17.16 -0.85
C ASN A 179 -11.69 -16.53 -2.18
N MET A 180 -11.66 -17.30 -3.27
CA MET A 180 -12.12 -16.85 -4.59
C MET A 180 -13.63 -16.58 -4.63
N VAL A 181 -14.44 -17.35 -3.88
CA VAL A 181 -15.89 -17.13 -3.82
C VAL A 181 -16.22 -15.71 -3.36
N THR A 182 -15.57 -15.21 -2.30
CA THR A 182 -15.79 -13.86 -1.80
C THR A 182 -15.45 -12.80 -2.83
N VAL A 183 -14.33 -12.97 -3.55
CA VAL A 183 -13.91 -12.03 -4.60
C VAL A 183 -14.86 -12.08 -5.80
N ALA A 184 -15.31 -13.26 -6.23
CA ALA A 184 -16.23 -13.42 -7.37
C ALA A 184 -17.61 -12.79 -7.11
N VAL A 185 -18.15 -12.96 -5.89
CA VAL A 185 -19.42 -12.32 -5.51
C VAL A 185 -19.25 -10.80 -5.43
N ALA A 186 -18.14 -10.33 -4.84
CA ALA A 186 -17.82 -8.91 -4.78
C ALA A 186 -17.70 -8.27 -6.17
N THR A 187 -16.99 -8.88 -7.11
CA THR A 187 -16.84 -8.35 -8.48
C THR A 187 -18.15 -8.37 -9.24
N ALA A 188 -18.97 -9.42 -9.10
CA ALA A 188 -20.29 -9.50 -9.71
C ALA A 188 -21.22 -8.37 -9.20
N LEU A 189 -21.27 -8.16 -7.88
CA LEU A 189 -22.05 -7.08 -7.28
C LEU A 189 -21.53 -5.70 -7.70
N ALA A 190 -20.21 -5.53 -7.72
CA ALA A 190 -19.61 -4.27 -8.13
C ALA A 190 -19.89 -3.96 -9.61
N GLY A 191 -19.95 -4.95 -10.49
CA GLY A 191 -20.39 -4.78 -11.88
C GLY A 191 -21.84 -4.31 -12.00
N ILE A 192 -22.77 -4.85 -11.20
CA ILE A 192 -24.17 -4.40 -11.14
C ILE A 192 -24.26 -2.95 -10.62
N ILE A 193 -23.48 -2.63 -9.59
CA ILE A 193 -23.38 -1.29 -9.03
C ILE A 193 -22.89 -0.31 -10.10
N ILE A 194 -21.77 -0.61 -10.78
CA ILE A 194 -21.23 0.20 -11.86
C ILE A 194 -22.25 0.38 -12.99
N GLY A 195 -22.90 -0.70 -13.42
CA GLY A 195 -23.93 -0.65 -14.47
C GLY A 195 -25.08 0.29 -14.08
N SER A 196 -25.56 0.19 -12.83
CA SER A 196 -26.65 1.02 -12.32
C SER A 196 -26.22 2.49 -12.17
N ILE A 197 -25.01 2.76 -11.71
CA ILE A 197 -24.43 4.11 -11.61
C ILE A 197 -24.30 4.74 -13.00
N SER A 198 -23.79 3.98 -13.97
CA SER A 198 -23.61 4.44 -15.34
C SER A 198 -24.94 4.78 -16.00
N LEU A 199 -26.02 4.06 -15.67
CA LEU A 199 -27.36 4.31 -16.19
C LEU A 199 -28.08 5.46 -15.47
N THR A 200 -27.82 5.65 -14.17
CA THR A 200 -28.50 6.68 -13.34
C THR A 200 -27.82 8.05 -13.39
N GLY A 201 -26.58 8.14 -13.89
CA GLY A 201 -25.83 9.39 -13.93
C GLY A 201 -25.31 9.84 -12.56
N LEU A 202 -25.28 8.96 -11.55
CA LEU A 202 -24.88 9.31 -10.19
C LEU A 202 -23.48 9.93 -10.11
N GLY A 203 -22.53 9.50 -10.94
CA GLY A 203 -21.19 10.08 -10.99
C GLY A 203 -21.19 11.56 -11.39
N GLN A 204 -22.13 11.98 -12.25
CA GLN A 204 -22.29 13.38 -12.62
C GLN A 204 -22.88 14.18 -11.45
N VAL A 205 -23.88 13.64 -10.76
CA VAL A 205 -24.45 14.26 -9.55
C VAL A 205 -23.39 14.43 -8.47
N LEU A 206 -22.54 13.43 -8.23
CA LEU A 206 -21.41 13.56 -7.30
C LEU A 206 -20.42 14.63 -7.74
N SER A 207 -20.14 14.73 -9.05
CA SER A 207 -19.28 15.80 -9.60
C SER A 207 -19.85 17.18 -9.33
N GLU A 208 -21.14 17.37 -9.58
CA GLU A 208 -21.86 18.63 -9.32
C GLU A 208 -21.88 18.98 -7.83
N LEU A 209 -22.09 18.01 -6.94
CA LEU A 209 -22.04 18.21 -5.49
C LEU A 209 -20.64 18.64 -5.02
N VAL A 210 -19.59 18.00 -5.52
CA VAL A 210 -18.21 18.38 -5.19
C VAL A 210 -17.90 19.76 -5.75
N GLU A 211 -18.27 20.05 -6.99
CA GLU A 211 -18.07 21.36 -7.63
C GLU A 211 -18.80 22.49 -6.88
N ALA A 212 -20.04 22.25 -6.45
CA ALA A 212 -20.84 23.24 -5.73
C ALA A 212 -20.22 23.63 -4.37
N VAL A 213 -19.58 22.69 -3.68
CA VAL A 213 -18.94 22.94 -2.37
C VAL A 213 -17.49 23.38 -2.53
N ALA A 214 -16.75 22.78 -3.46
CA ALA A 214 -15.31 23.02 -3.62
C ALA A 214 -14.98 24.23 -4.50
N GLY A 215 -15.90 24.63 -5.38
CA GLY A 215 -15.69 25.65 -6.38
C GLY A 215 -14.45 25.35 -7.24
N ASN A 216 -13.57 26.35 -7.37
CA ASN A 216 -12.34 26.24 -8.16
C ASN A 216 -11.13 25.73 -7.35
N SER A 217 -11.33 25.27 -6.10
CA SER A 217 -10.22 24.82 -5.25
C SER A 217 -9.94 23.34 -5.47
N ILE A 218 -8.88 23.02 -6.22
CA ILE A 218 -8.44 21.63 -6.45
C ILE A 218 -8.12 20.90 -5.14
N VAL A 219 -7.58 21.61 -4.14
CA VAL A 219 -7.29 21.02 -2.82
C VAL A 219 -8.57 20.58 -2.11
N LEU A 220 -9.64 21.39 -2.21
CA LEU A 220 -10.92 21.07 -1.60
C LEU A 220 -11.63 19.94 -2.36
N ILE A 221 -11.53 19.90 -3.70
CA ILE A 221 -11.99 18.77 -4.53
C ILE A 221 -11.32 17.48 -4.04
N LEU A 222 -9.99 17.47 -3.89
CA LEU A 222 -9.27 16.29 -3.42
C LEU A 222 -9.62 15.90 -1.99
N LEU A 223 -9.78 16.87 -1.09
CA LEU A 223 -10.19 16.59 0.29
C LEU A 223 -11.59 15.96 0.36
N MET A 224 -12.55 16.52 -0.39
CA MET A 224 -13.91 15.98 -0.44
C MET A 224 -13.95 14.59 -1.05
N THR A 225 -13.28 14.41 -2.18
CA THR A 225 -13.22 13.10 -2.86
C THR A 225 -12.48 12.06 -2.02
N ALA A 226 -11.45 12.43 -1.25
CA ALA A 226 -10.82 11.55 -0.26
C ALA A 226 -11.79 11.11 0.83
N ILE A 227 -12.57 12.04 1.41
CA ILE A 227 -13.60 11.72 2.41
C ILE A 227 -14.67 10.81 1.81
N MET A 228 -15.14 11.10 0.58
CA MET A 228 -16.09 10.25 -0.12
C MET A 228 -15.52 8.85 -0.37
N SER A 229 -14.25 8.74 -0.79
CA SER A 229 -13.56 7.45 -0.98
C SER A 229 -13.47 6.66 0.32
N LEU A 230 -13.20 7.31 1.45
CA LEU A 230 -13.20 6.66 2.76
C LEU A 230 -14.59 6.13 3.11
N ILE A 231 -15.64 6.96 2.99
CA ILE A 231 -17.01 6.57 3.32
C ILE A 231 -17.51 5.43 2.44
N LEU A 232 -17.28 5.52 1.12
CA LEU A 232 -17.72 4.52 0.15
C LEU A 232 -16.96 3.20 0.29
N GLY A 233 -15.69 3.25 0.70
CA GLY A 233 -14.85 2.06 0.87
C GLY A 233 -15.08 1.28 2.16
N MET A 234 -15.72 1.89 3.17
CA MET A 234 -15.89 1.28 4.48
C MET A 234 -16.68 -0.03 4.41
N GLY A 235 -16.07 -1.09 4.94
CA GLY A 235 -16.73 -2.39 5.11
C GLY A 235 -16.68 -3.30 3.89
N LEU A 236 -16.04 -2.87 2.80
CA LEU A 236 -15.90 -3.63 1.57
C LEU A 236 -14.51 -4.29 1.50
N PRO A 237 -14.38 -5.54 1.01
CA PRO A 237 -13.07 -6.11 0.67
C PRO A 237 -12.34 -5.21 -0.35
N THR A 238 -11.00 -5.09 -0.26
CA THR A 238 -10.21 -4.14 -1.08
C THR A 238 -10.54 -4.15 -2.57
N THR A 239 -10.70 -5.32 -3.17
CA THR A 239 -11.04 -5.44 -4.60
C THR A 239 -12.40 -4.82 -4.89
N ALA A 240 -13.41 -5.13 -4.08
CA ALA A 240 -14.77 -4.58 -4.19
C ALA A 240 -14.77 -3.06 -3.98
N ASN A 241 -14.06 -2.64 -2.93
CA ASN A 241 -13.87 -1.25 -2.55
C ASN A 241 -13.27 -0.46 -3.71
N TYR A 242 -12.13 -0.90 -4.26
CA TYR A 242 -11.50 -0.22 -5.38
C TYR A 242 -12.42 -0.13 -6.60
N ILE A 243 -13.15 -1.18 -6.95
CA ILE A 243 -14.08 -1.14 -8.10
C ILE A 243 -15.18 -0.08 -7.89
N VAL A 244 -15.80 -0.05 -6.70
CA VAL A 244 -16.87 0.91 -6.37
C VAL A 244 -16.32 2.33 -6.30
N VAL A 245 -15.22 2.55 -5.59
CA VAL A 245 -14.66 3.89 -5.39
C VAL A 245 -14.08 4.44 -6.68
N SER A 246 -13.33 3.64 -7.46
CA SER A 246 -12.73 4.11 -8.71
C SER A 246 -13.77 4.44 -9.79
N SER A 247 -14.83 3.64 -9.91
CA SER A 247 -15.90 3.91 -10.88
C SER A 247 -16.72 5.17 -10.56
N LEU A 248 -16.82 5.55 -9.28
CA LEU A 248 -17.57 6.73 -8.84
C LEU A 248 -16.70 7.98 -8.74
N ILE A 249 -15.55 7.87 -8.07
CA ILE A 249 -14.76 9.03 -7.63
C ILE A 249 -13.66 9.38 -8.64
N ALA A 250 -13.08 8.41 -9.36
CA ALA A 250 -12.03 8.74 -10.33
C ALA A 250 -12.54 9.65 -11.48
N PRO A 251 -13.73 9.41 -12.07
CA PRO A 251 -14.30 10.33 -13.05
C PRO A 251 -14.54 11.73 -12.49
N VAL A 252 -15.04 11.83 -11.24
CA VAL A 252 -15.27 13.12 -10.56
C VAL A 252 -13.97 13.92 -10.49
N ILE A 253 -12.88 13.29 -10.02
CA ILE A 253 -11.57 13.95 -9.91
C ILE A 253 -11.06 14.36 -11.30
N LEU A 254 -11.14 13.49 -12.30
CA LEU A 254 -10.65 13.77 -13.66
C LEU A 254 -11.41 14.94 -14.31
N ILE A 255 -12.75 14.96 -14.22
CA ILE A 255 -13.60 16.02 -14.77
C ILE A 255 -13.28 17.35 -14.09
N LEU A 256 -13.28 17.38 -12.75
CA LEU A 256 -13.08 18.63 -12.00
C LEU A 256 -11.63 19.13 -12.09
N ALA A 257 -10.63 18.24 -12.12
CA ALA A 257 -9.25 18.62 -12.36
C ALA A 257 -9.09 19.24 -13.77
N GLY A 258 -9.67 18.61 -14.79
CA GLY A 258 -9.68 19.12 -16.16
C GLY A 258 -10.35 20.50 -16.28
N LYS A 259 -11.52 20.69 -15.65
CA LYS A 259 -12.22 21.99 -15.59
C LYS A 259 -11.36 23.09 -14.93
N ASN A 260 -10.57 22.73 -13.94
CA ASN A 260 -9.66 23.65 -13.24
C ASN A 260 -8.30 23.81 -13.94
N GLY A 261 -8.15 23.31 -15.18
CA GLY A 261 -6.92 23.41 -15.96
C GLY A 261 -5.76 22.55 -15.43
N PHE A 262 -6.06 21.59 -14.55
CA PHE A 262 -5.07 20.68 -13.98
C PHE A 262 -5.07 19.35 -14.74
N LEU A 263 -4.11 19.21 -15.67
CA LEU A 263 -3.91 17.98 -16.42
C LEU A 263 -3.18 16.95 -15.55
N ILE A 264 -3.85 15.83 -15.24
CA ILE A 264 -3.29 14.78 -14.39
C ILE A 264 -3.43 13.40 -15.05
N PRO A 265 -2.41 12.51 -14.96
CA PRO A 265 -2.54 11.16 -15.50
C PRO A 265 -3.67 10.42 -14.79
N ALA A 266 -4.48 9.68 -15.54
CA ALA A 266 -5.51 8.82 -14.97
C ALA A 266 -4.94 7.85 -13.91
N ILE A 267 -3.72 7.33 -14.10
CA ILE A 267 -3.07 6.47 -13.09
C ILE A 267 -2.89 7.16 -11.72
N ALA A 268 -2.58 8.46 -11.68
CA ALA A 268 -2.44 9.17 -10.42
C ALA A 268 -3.78 9.26 -9.69
N VAL A 269 -4.88 9.49 -10.43
CA VAL A 269 -6.23 9.52 -9.86
C VAL A 269 -6.66 8.13 -9.38
N HIS A 270 -6.38 7.08 -10.15
CA HIS A 270 -6.69 5.71 -9.77
C HIS A 270 -5.87 5.23 -8.54
N LEU A 271 -4.60 5.61 -8.45
CA LEU A 271 -3.79 5.40 -7.25
C LEU A 271 -4.31 6.24 -6.07
N PHE A 272 -4.76 7.47 -6.29
CA PHE A 272 -5.32 8.32 -5.25
C PHE A 272 -6.54 7.64 -4.60
N VAL A 273 -7.53 7.23 -5.41
CA VAL A 273 -8.72 6.54 -4.90
C VAL A 273 -8.40 5.16 -4.32
N PHE A 274 -7.38 4.47 -4.84
CA PHE A 274 -6.93 3.19 -4.30
C PHE A 274 -6.31 3.34 -2.90
N TYR A 275 -5.51 4.38 -2.66
CA TYR A 275 -4.93 4.66 -1.35
C TYR A 275 -6.01 4.96 -0.30
N PHE A 276 -6.98 5.83 -0.63
CA PHE A 276 -8.09 6.12 0.29
C PHE A 276 -9.05 4.94 0.44
N GLY A 277 -9.27 4.15 -0.61
CA GLY A 277 -10.00 2.90 -0.52
C GLY A 277 -9.37 1.96 0.50
N ILE A 278 -8.06 1.68 0.38
CA ILE A 278 -7.34 0.84 1.34
C ILE A 278 -7.38 1.43 2.76
N LEU A 279 -7.25 2.75 2.90
CA LEU A 279 -7.29 3.42 4.20
C LEU A 279 -8.66 3.33 4.89
N ALA A 280 -9.74 3.12 4.13
CA ALA A 280 -11.09 2.92 4.67
C ALA A 280 -11.17 1.68 5.59
N ASP A 281 -10.34 0.66 5.36
CA ASP A 281 -10.30 -0.57 6.16
C ASP A 281 -9.68 -0.38 7.56
N ASP A 282 -8.94 0.71 7.77
CA ASP A 282 -8.38 1.11 9.06
C ASP A 282 -9.21 2.23 9.73
N THR A 283 -9.94 3.02 8.94
CA THR A 283 -10.66 4.20 9.41
C THR A 283 -11.84 3.82 10.34
N PRO A 284 -11.88 4.34 11.58
CA PRO A 284 -13.05 4.16 12.46
C PRO A 284 -14.31 4.81 11.87
N PRO A 285 -15.52 4.25 12.12
CA PRO A 285 -15.85 3.21 13.09
C PRO A 285 -15.73 1.75 12.60
N VAL A 286 -15.55 1.50 11.30
CA VAL A 286 -15.66 0.14 10.71
C VAL A 286 -14.37 -0.66 10.78
N GLY A 287 -13.21 -0.05 10.50
CA GLY A 287 -11.86 -0.56 10.82
C GLY A 287 -11.67 -2.08 10.86
N ILE A 288 -12.08 -2.85 9.85
CA ILE A 288 -12.14 -4.34 9.92
C ILE A 288 -10.77 -4.92 10.29
N ALA A 289 -9.70 -4.34 9.74
CA ALA A 289 -8.33 -4.70 10.06
C ALA A 289 -8.02 -4.47 11.56
N ALA A 290 -8.45 -3.33 12.12
CA ALA A 290 -8.29 -3.01 13.53
C ALA A 290 -9.06 -3.95 14.47
N TYR A 291 -10.28 -4.38 14.11
CA TYR A 291 -11.02 -5.38 14.88
C TYR A 291 -10.27 -6.71 14.95
N ALA A 292 -9.73 -7.18 13.83
CA ALA A 292 -8.94 -8.40 13.78
C ALA A 292 -7.64 -8.29 14.61
N ALA A 293 -6.88 -7.21 14.44
CA ALA A 293 -5.65 -6.97 15.19
C ALA A 293 -5.92 -6.84 16.70
N ALA A 294 -7.00 -6.17 17.09
CA ALA A 294 -7.39 -6.00 18.49
C ALA A 294 -7.72 -7.33 19.17
N GLY A 295 -8.35 -8.26 18.45
CA GLY A 295 -8.57 -9.63 18.91
C GLY A 295 -7.28 -10.38 19.24
N ILE A 296 -6.26 -10.24 18.37
CA ILE A 296 -4.93 -10.84 18.57
C ILE A 296 -4.17 -10.13 19.71
N ALA A 297 -4.24 -8.80 19.74
CA ALA A 297 -3.54 -7.97 20.73
C ALA A 297 -4.15 -8.07 22.13
N LYS A 298 -5.43 -8.48 22.24
CA LYS A 298 -6.27 -8.36 23.44
C LYS A 298 -6.41 -6.91 23.88
N ALA A 299 -6.78 -6.03 22.95
CA ALA A 299 -6.96 -4.58 23.16
C ALA A 299 -8.35 -4.12 22.70
N ASN A 300 -8.73 -2.88 23.01
CA ASN A 300 -9.99 -2.31 22.55
C ASN A 300 -9.91 -1.99 21.03
N PRO A 301 -10.79 -2.54 20.18
CA PRO A 301 -10.78 -2.33 18.73
C PRO A 301 -10.80 -0.86 18.29
N VAL A 302 -11.60 -0.03 18.96
CA VAL A 302 -11.74 1.40 18.62
C VAL A 302 -10.43 2.13 18.88
N THR A 303 -9.77 1.82 20.00
CA THR A 303 -8.46 2.45 20.31
C THR A 303 -7.35 1.97 19.37
N VAL A 304 -7.40 0.71 18.94
CA VAL A 304 -6.47 0.17 17.95
C VAL A 304 -6.67 0.84 16.59
N GLY A 305 -7.92 1.00 16.15
CA GLY A 305 -8.25 1.65 14.88
C GLY A 305 -7.92 3.14 14.88
N LEU A 306 -8.25 3.87 15.95
CA LEU A 306 -7.87 5.29 16.06
C LEU A 306 -6.35 5.47 16.02
N GLN A 307 -5.60 4.62 16.73
CA GLN A 307 -4.14 4.68 16.73
C GLN A 307 -3.54 4.23 15.39
N GLY A 308 -4.12 3.22 14.75
CA GLY A 308 -3.75 2.75 13.41
C GLY A 308 -3.92 3.84 12.38
N PHE A 309 -5.11 4.45 12.35
CA PHE A 309 -5.44 5.54 11.43
C PHE A 309 -4.49 6.73 11.59
N VAL A 310 -4.16 7.10 12.84
CA VAL A 310 -3.15 8.14 13.10
C VAL A 310 -1.80 7.74 12.49
N TYR A 311 -1.35 6.50 12.64
CA TYR A 311 -0.10 6.05 12.00
C TYR A 311 -0.18 6.07 10.47
N ASP A 312 -1.34 5.75 9.89
CA ASP A 312 -1.55 5.73 8.45
C ASP A 312 -1.90 7.09 7.84
N LEU A 313 -2.00 8.17 8.62
CA LEU A 313 -2.04 9.54 8.07
C LEU A 313 -0.85 9.83 7.15
N ARG A 314 0.29 9.17 7.37
CA ARG A 314 1.45 9.24 6.47
C ARG A 314 1.13 8.71 5.07
N THR A 315 0.31 7.66 4.99
CA THR A 315 -0.15 7.05 3.75
C THR A 315 -1.16 7.97 3.08
N ALA A 316 -2.01 8.64 3.86
CA ALA A 316 -3.00 9.59 3.36
C ALA A 316 -2.37 10.84 2.71
N VAL A 317 -1.17 11.27 3.15
CA VAL A 317 -0.48 12.44 2.58
C VAL A 317 0.12 12.17 1.20
N LEU A 318 0.56 10.93 0.93
CA LEU A 318 1.22 10.58 -0.33
C LEU A 318 0.35 10.83 -1.57
N PRO A 319 -0.95 10.46 -1.59
CA PRO A 319 -1.87 10.79 -2.67
C PRO A 319 -1.90 12.25 -3.05
N PHE A 320 -2.01 13.14 -2.07
CA PHE A 320 -1.95 14.58 -2.35
C PHE A 320 -0.58 14.98 -2.91
N ALA A 321 0.51 14.45 -2.34
CA ALA A 321 1.85 14.77 -2.79
C ALA A 321 2.08 14.36 -4.26
N PHE A 322 1.76 13.13 -4.63
CA PHE A 322 1.98 12.67 -6.00
C PHE A 322 0.97 13.24 -6.99
N PHE A 323 -0.22 13.65 -6.54
CA PHE A 323 -1.18 14.37 -7.37
C PHE A 323 -0.61 15.72 -7.83
N PHE A 324 0.07 16.43 -6.93
CA PHE A 324 0.72 17.71 -7.23
C PHE A 324 2.14 17.57 -7.78
N ASN A 325 2.79 16.41 -7.59
CA ASN A 325 4.12 16.10 -8.07
C ASN A 325 4.18 14.69 -8.69
N ASN A 326 3.76 14.58 -9.95
CA ASN A 326 3.74 13.31 -10.70
C ASN A 326 5.11 12.61 -10.80
N LYS A 327 6.22 13.32 -10.53
CA LYS A 327 7.56 12.72 -10.49
C LYS A 327 7.69 11.67 -9.38
N LEU A 328 6.90 11.77 -8.31
CA LEU A 328 6.80 10.72 -7.28
C LEU A 328 6.27 9.39 -7.86
N LEU A 329 5.53 9.44 -8.96
CA LEU A 329 5.07 8.26 -9.71
C LEU A 329 6.02 7.90 -10.88
N LEU A 330 7.21 8.48 -10.92
CA LEU A 330 8.17 8.34 -12.03
C LEU A 330 7.64 8.82 -13.39
N ILE A 331 6.67 9.75 -13.38
CA ILE A 331 6.10 10.35 -14.60
C ILE A 331 6.74 11.73 -14.83
N GLN A 332 7.37 11.89 -15.99
CA GLN A 332 8.08 13.12 -16.37
C GLN A 332 7.13 14.13 -17.05
N SER A 333 6.38 13.68 -18.06
CA SER A 333 5.44 14.51 -18.82
C SER A 333 4.32 13.67 -19.43
N ILE A 334 3.23 14.34 -19.80
CA ILE A 334 2.01 13.73 -20.31
C ILE A 334 1.65 14.43 -21.62
N GLY A 335 1.33 13.66 -22.66
CA GLY A 335 0.68 14.19 -23.85
C GLY A 335 -0.83 14.33 -23.63
N ASP A 336 -1.53 13.21 -23.52
CA ASP A 336 -2.97 13.12 -23.22
C ASP A 336 -3.18 12.44 -21.85
N PRO A 337 -3.84 13.10 -20.87
CA PRO A 337 -4.18 12.53 -19.56
C PRO A 337 -4.90 11.17 -19.58
N MET A 338 -5.65 10.90 -20.66
CA MET A 338 -6.48 9.70 -20.80
C MET A 338 -5.81 8.60 -21.63
N ASP A 339 -4.75 8.91 -22.38
CA ASP A 339 -3.98 7.90 -23.12
C ASP A 339 -2.74 7.46 -22.33
N SER A 340 -2.85 6.26 -21.76
CA SER A 340 -1.77 5.57 -21.04
C SER A 340 -0.47 5.42 -21.84
N LYS A 341 -0.52 5.49 -23.19
CA LYS A 341 0.67 5.38 -24.05
C LYS A 341 1.44 6.70 -24.19
N SER A 342 0.83 7.83 -23.82
CA SER A 342 1.46 9.15 -23.91
C SER A 342 2.32 9.50 -22.68
N ILE A 343 2.38 8.60 -21.69
CA ILE A 343 3.14 8.79 -20.45
C ILE A 343 4.64 8.62 -20.73
N VAL A 344 5.39 9.70 -20.49
CA VAL A 344 6.86 9.67 -20.53
C VAL A 344 7.39 9.34 -19.13
N TRP A 345 8.04 8.19 -19.00
CA TRP A 345 8.62 7.72 -17.74
C TRP A 345 10.00 8.34 -17.50
N ILE A 346 10.33 8.57 -16.23
CA ILE A 346 11.66 9.00 -15.81
C ILE A 346 12.60 7.80 -15.87
N SER A 347 13.65 7.89 -16.67
CA SER A 347 14.65 6.83 -16.82
C SER A 347 16.02 7.19 -16.23
N ASP A 348 16.24 8.45 -15.85
CA ASP A 348 17.51 8.89 -15.28
C ASP A 348 17.68 8.39 -13.83
N PRO A 349 18.66 7.51 -13.53
CA PRO A 349 18.83 6.94 -12.20
C PRO A 349 19.11 8.00 -11.12
N LEU A 350 19.83 9.08 -11.48
CA LEU A 350 20.18 10.13 -10.52
C LEU A 350 18.94 10.90 -10.09
N GLN A 351 18.08 11.27 -11.04
CA GLN A 351 16.79 11.90 -10.76
C GLN A 351 15.89 11.01 -9.90
N ILE A 352 15.83 9.70 -10.16
CA ILE A 352 15.05 8.74 -9.37
C ILE A 352 15.54 8.69 -7.92
N VAL A 353 16.86 8.57 -7.73
CA VAL A 353 17.47 8.54 -6.39
C VAL A 353 17.18 9.84 -5.65
N LEU A 354 17.25 10.99 -6.33
CA LEU A 354 16.94 12.28 -5.73
C LEU A 354 15.48 12.36 -5.28
N ILE A 355 14.52 11.99 -6.14
CA ILE A 355 13.08 11.97 -5.81
C ILE A 355 12.82 11.07 -4.61
N PHE A 356 13.44 9.90 -4.59
CA PHE A 356 13.30 8.95 -3.50
C PHE A 356 13.89 9.49 -2.19
N ALA A 357 15.09 10.08 -2.24
CA ALA A 357 15.76 10.66 -1.08
C ALA A 357 14.97 11.83 -0.50
N THR A 358 14.48 12.77 -1.34
CA THR A 358 13.65 13.88 -0.86
C THR A 358 12.34 13.37 -0.28
N ALA A 359 11.72 12.36 -0.90
CA ALA A 359 10.50 11.77 -0.37
C ALA A 359 10.69 11.10 1.00
N ILE A 360 11.81 10.39 1.20
CA ILE A 360 12.18 9.83 2.51
C ILE A 360 12.34 10.94 3.55
N VAL A 361 13.07 12.01 3.22
CA VAL A 361 13.29 13.12 4.15
C VAL A 361 11.98 13.81 4.51
N GLY A 362 11.13 14.09 3.52
CA GLY A 362 9.79 14.66 3.73
C GLY A 362 8.91 13.78 4.61
N MET A 363 8.97 12.46 4.40
CA MET A 363 8.20 11.48 5.18
C MET A 363 8.73 11.31 6.60
N PHE A 364 10.03 11.38 6.80
CA PHE A 364 10.66 11.38 8.13
C PHE A 364 10.26 12.63 8.92
N ALA A 365 10.28 13.81 8.28
CA ALA A 365 9.82 15.05 8.88
C ALA A 365 8.34 14.99 9.25
N PHE A 366 7.50 14.46 8.36
CA PHE A 366 6.07 14.26 8.63
C PHE A 366 5.85 13.32 9.82
N SER A 367 6.52 12.17 9.81
CA SER A 367 6.44 11.17 10.88
C SER A 367 6.89 11.74 12.23
N SER A 368 7.97 12.52 12.23
CA SER A 368 8.51 13.17 13.44
C SER A 368 7.56 14.25 13.98
N SER A 369 6.96 15.04 13.10
CA SER A 369 5.94 16.04 13.47
C SER A 369 4.69 15.38 14.07
N LEU A 370 4.19 14.33 13.41
CA LEU A 370 3.03 13.57 13.86
C LEU A 370 3.28 12.92 15.23
N GLN A 371 4.45 12.30 15.41
CA GLN A 371 4.84 11.67 16.67
C GLN A 371 5.23 12.67 17.77
N GLY A 372 5.53 13.93 17.43
CA GLY A 372 6.03 14.92 18.38
C GLY A 372 7.39 14.55 18.98
N TRP A 373 8.19 13.79 18.23
CA TRP A 373 9.49 13.29 18.65
C TRP A 373 10.44 13.24 17.45
N PHE A 374 11.67 13.67 17.66
CA PHE A 374 12.74 13.60 16.65
C PHE A 374 13.94 12.87 17.26
N VAL A 375 14.82 13.61 17.93
CA VAL A 375 15.85 13.05 18.84
C VAL A 375 15.34 13.11 20.28
N THR A 376 14.71 14.23 20.63
CA THR A 376 14.02 14.48 21.90
C THR A 376 12.55 14.84 21.63
N LYS A 377 11.79 15.07 22.70
CA LYS A 377 10.43 15.60 22.62
C LYS A 377 10.45 16.94 21.87
N CYS A 378 9.65 17.06 20.81
CA CYS A 378 9.58 18.27 20.02
C CYS A 378 8.59 19.28 20.63
N ASN A 379 8.97 20.55 20.66
CA ASN A 379 8.06 21.64 20.97
C ASN A 379 7.04 21.86 19.83
N PRO A 380 5.86 22.46 20.10
CA PRO A 380 4.86 22.72 19.05
C PRO A 380 5.41 23.51 17.86
N VAL A 381 6.34 24.43 18.09
CA VAL A 381 7.03 25.20 17.04
C VAL A 381 7.90 24.29 16.17
N GLU A 382 8.70 23.42 16.77
CA GLU A 382 9.53 22.44 16.05
C GLU A 382 8.67 21.47 15.25
N ARG A 383 7.52 21.06 15.80
CA ARG A 383 6.55 20.22 15.07
C ARG A 383 5.98 20.94 13.85
N LEU A 384 5.65 22.23 13.99
CA LEU A 384 5.17 23.04 12.86
C LEU A 384 6.26 23.21 11.80
N LEU A 385 7.50 23.50 12.20
CA LEU A 385 8.64 23.59 11.27
C LEU A 385 8.87 22.27 10.53
N LEU A 386 8.84 21.13 11.23
CA LEU A 386 8.93 19.81 10.60
C LEU A 386 7.77 19.53 9.64
N LEU A 387 6.56 19.98 9.97
CA LEU A 387 5.40 19.86 9.09
C LEU A 387 5.56 20.71 7.82
N LEU A 388 6.20 21.88 7.90
CA LEU A 388 6.51 22.74 6.75
C LEU A 388 7.60 22.13 5.85
N VAL A 389 8.52 21.32 6.39
CA VAL A 389 9.52 20.59 5.60
C VAL A 389 8.87 19.53 4.69
N THR A 390 7.75 18.93 5.12
CA THR A 390 7.06 17.90 4.34
C THR A 390 6.65 18.35 2.93
N PRO A 391 5.87 19.45 2.72
CA PRO A 391 5.52 19.91 1.38
C PRO A 391 6.74 20.40 0.59
N LEU A 392 7.75 20.98 1.24
CA LEU A 392 9.00 21.40 0.57
C LEU A 392 9.73 20.22 -0.07
N MET A 393 9.69 19.05 0.56
CA MET A 393 10.40 17.85 0.10
C MET A 393 9.56 16.95 -0.81
N LEU A 394 8.25 16.86 -0.56
CA LEU A 394 7.33 16.04 -1.36
C LEU A 394 6.83 16.74 -2.62
N VAL A 395 6.61 18.05 -2.55
CA VAL A 395 6.04 18.86 -3.62
C VAL A 395 6.89 20.13 -3.83
N PRO A 396 8.19 19.99 -4.12
CA PRO A 396 9.11 21.13 -4.27
C PRO A 396 8.69 22.06 -5.42
N ASN A 397 8.03 21.53 -6.44
CA ASN A 397 7.54 22.26 -7.61
C ASN A 397 6.48 23.32 -7.26
N ILE A 398 5.60 23.05 -6.30
CA ILE A 398 4.64 24.06 -5.83
C ILE A 398 5.35 25.09 -4.97
N CYS A 399 6.22 24.64 -4.06
CA CYS A 399 6.92 25.54 -3.16
C CYS A 399 7.84 26.52 -3.91
N ALA A 400 8.52 26.07 -4.96
CA ALA A 400 9.36 26.91 -5.79
C ALA A 400 8.59 28.09 -6.42
N LYS A 401 7.31 27.92 -6.78
CA LYS A 401 6.47 29.02 -7.30
C LYS A 401 6.17 30.10 -6.27
N PHE A 402 6.19 29.76 -4.98
CA PHE A 402 5.95 30.70 -3.88
C PHE A 402 7.26 31.27 -3.30
N ILE A 403 8.40 30.64 -3.58
CA ILE A 403 9.74 31.02 -3.13
C ILE A 403 10.55 31.59 -4.31
N GLU A 404 9.90 32.38 -5.19
CA GLU A 404 10.62 33.24 -6.13
C GLU A 404 11.30 34.37 -5.34
N PHE A 405 12.44 34.06 -4.71
CA PHE A 405 13.30 35.05 -4.06
C PHE A 405 14.74 35.01 -4.55
N ILE A 406 15.06 34.22 -5.57
CA ILE A 406 16.36 34.30 -6.25
C ILE A 406 16.09 34.22 -7.75
N PRO A 407 16.46 35.28 -8.52
CA PRO A 407 16.15 35.40 -9.95
C PRO A 407 16.82 34.32 -10.82
#